data_AF-A0A1F0RCV0-F1
#
_entry.id   AF-A0A1F0RCV0-F1
#
_cell.length_a   1.000
_cell.length_b   1.000
_cell.length_c   1.000
_cell.angle_alpha   90.00
_cell.angle_beta   90.00
_cell.angle_gamma   90.00
#
_symmetry.space_group_name_H-M   'P 1'
#
loop_
_entity.id
_entity.type
_entity.pdbx_description
1 polymer ?
#
loop_
_entity_poly.entity_id
_entity_poly.type
_entity_poly.pdbx_seq_one_letter_code
_entity_poly.pdbx_strand_id
1 'polypeptide(L)'
;MSKKNSNGSDLKLSLKFNELFGNDLSLRTPNNIRRTYRQFIGNHELVGTDEESGLTIRKTLVFRPYENFHTHEEMLAAIEKSRQEAKNDRLVQIEDIGTSAQGRKIKLGIISSDQKSIDDYLNSTNKMALTKPAEMLAALKDGKLDYKLPILINNTHADEQPAIDIITGLFNSFATQDQISFKTTQAEDGTHG
;
A
#
# COMPACT_ATOMS: atom_id res chain seq x y z
N MET A 1 28.84 3.15 19.68
CA MET A 1 28.15 3.57 20.91
C MET A 1 29.09 4.53 21.62
N SER A 2 28.70 5.79 21.85
CA SER A 2 29.51 6.73 22.63
C SER A 2 28.77 7.04 23.93
N LYS A 3 29.42 6.75 25.06
CA LYS A 3 28.88 7.02 26.40
C LYS A 3 29.22 8.46 26.74
N LYS A 4 28.23 9.33 26.89
CA LYS A 4 28.43 10.68 27.42
C LYS A 4 27.94 10.66 28.87
N ASN A 5 28.88 10.64 29.81
CA ASN A 5 28.54 10.78 31.22
C ASN A 5 28.01 12.19 31.46
N SER A 6 26.77 12.27 31.95
CA SER A 6 26.20 13.48 32.53
C SER A 6 25.74 13.12 33.94
N ASN A 7 26.18 13.89 34.94
CA ASN A 7 25.80 13.76 36.34
C ASN A 7 24.26 13.67 36.49
N GLY A 8 23.77 12.60 37.11
CA GLY A 8 22.34 12.35 37.38
C GLY A 8 21.90 10.96 36.94
N SER A 9 20.79 10.46 37.51
CA SER A 9 20.17 9.14 37.31
C SER A 9 19.76 8.78 35.86
N ASP A 10 20.13 9.61 34.88
CA ASP A 10 19.67 9.51 33.50
C ASP A 10 20.82 9.04 32.59
N LEU A 11 20.69 7.79 32.11
CA LEU A 11 21.59 7.24 31.09
C LEU A 11 21.12 7.67 29.69
N LYS A 12 21.86 8.58 29.04
CA LYS A 12 21.65 8.93 27.64
C LYS A 12 22.53 8.08 26.72
N LEU A 13 21.90 7.25 25.89
CA LEU A 13 22.56 6.45 24.86
C LEU A 13 22.30 7.05 23.48
N SER A 14 23.35 7.37 22.74
CA SER A 14 23.27 7.64 21.30
C SER A 14 23.64 6.39 20.52
N LEU A 15 22.68 5.87 19.78
CA LEU A 15 22.86 4.77 18.84
C LEU A 15 23.02 5.36 17.44
N LYS A 16 24.04 4.91 16.72
CA LYS A 16 24.21 5.19 15.29
C LYS A 16 23.95 3.88 14.55
N PHE A 17 22.98 3.92 13.65
CA PHE A 17 22.72 2.82 12.73
C PHE A 17 23.42 3.13 11.41
N ASN A 18 24.14 2.15 10.89
CA ASN A 18 24.64 2.22 9.52
C ASN A 18 23.51 1.83 8.57
N GLU A 19 23.62 2.28 7.32
CA GLU A 19 22.71 1.86 6.28
C GLU A 19 22.77 0.33 6.12
N LEU A 20 21.61 -0.32 6.08
CA LEU A 20 21.48 -1.77 5.90
C LEU A 20 21.93 -2.22 4.50
N PHE A 21 21.79 -1.32 3.53
CA PHE A 21 22.15 -1.51 2.13
C PHE A 21 22.99 -0.32 1.68
N GLY A 22 23.81 -0.50 0.66
CA GLY A 22 24.57 0.63 0.09
C GLY A 22 23.67 1.62 -0.67
N ASN A 23 24.29 2.67 -1.21
CA ASN A 23 23.60 3.77 -1.89
C ASN A 23 22.78 3.36 -3.13
N ASP A 24 23.16 2.26 -3.79
CA ASP A 24 22.44 1.74 -4.96
C ASP A 24 21.46 0.63 -4.57
N LEU A 25 20.20 1.03 -4.37
CA LEU A 25 19.10 0.11 -4.04
C LEU A 25 18.53 -0.60 -5.28
N SER A 26 19.05 -0.32 -6.48
CA SER A 26 18.58 -0.95 -7.73
C SER A 26 19.21 -2.33 -7.98
N LEU A 27 20.31 -2.65 -7.30
CA LEU A 27 21.11 -3.85 -7.50
C LEU A 27 20.29 -5.14 -7.34
N ARG A 28 20.45 -6.03 -8.35
CA ARG A 28 19.82 -7.37 -8.37
C ARG A 28 20.82 -8.51 -8.19
N THR A 29 22.12 -8.22 -8.28
CA THR A 29 23.23 -9.19 -8.24
C THR A 29 24.34 -8.65 -7.32
N PRO A 30 25.00 -9.50 -6.50
CA PRO A 30 24.74 -10.92 -6.29
C PRO A 30 23.46 -11.20 -5.48
N ASN A 31 22.96 -10.21 -4.73
CA ASN A 31 21.76 -10.35 -3.91
C ASN A 31 20.72 -9.29 -4.32
N ASN A 32 19.49 -9.72 -4.56
CA ASN A 32 18.39 -8.83 -4.89
C ASN A 32 17.87 -8.14 -3.62
N ILE A 33 18.21 -6.85 -3.48
CA ILE A 33 17.86 -6.03 -2.30
C ILE A 33 16.35 -6.03 -2.05
N ARG A 34 15.52 -6.02 -3.11
CA ARG A 34 14.04 -6.06 -3.01
C ARG A 34 13.51 -7.31 -2.30
N ARG A 35 14.32 -8.36 -2.15
CA ARG A 35 13.96 -9.61 -1.46
C ARG A 35 14.60 -9.70 -0.08
N THR A 36 15.82 -9.20 0.10
CA THR A 36 16.59 -9.38 1.33
C THR A 36 16.15 -8.44 2.46
N TYR A 37 15.67 -7.23 2.17
CA TYR A 37 15.22 -6.31 3.23
C TYR A 37 14.14 -6.88 4.13
N ARG A 38 13.33 -7.80 3.60
CA ARG A 38 12.24 -8.46 4.34
C ARG A 38 12.74 -9.25 5.55
N GLN A 39 14.00 -9.71 5.53
CA GLN A 39 14.61 -10.45 6.64
C GLN A 39 14.84 -9.59 7.89
N PHE A 40 14.84 -8.27 7.74
CA PHE A 40 15.04 -7.32 8.84
C PHE A 40 13.72 -6.77 9.40
N ILE A 41 12.59 -7.12 8.81
CA ILE A 41 11.27 -6.67 9.26
C ILE A 41 10.86 -7.46 10.49
N GLY A 42 10.23 -6.78 11.45
CA GLY A 42 9.65 -7.40 12.63
C GLY A 42 10.13 -6.76 13.93
N ASN A 43 9.90 -7.48 15.02
CA ASN A 43 10.25 -7.02 16.36
C ASN A 43 11.70 -7.41 16.67
N HIS A 44 12.50 -6.42 17.03
CA HIS A 44 13.88 -6.58 17.48
C HIS A 44 14.00 -6.07 18.91
N GLU A 45 14.70 -6.81 19.77
CA GLU A 45 14.89 -6.42 21.17
C GLU A 45 16.22 -5.67 21.32
N LEU A 46 16.14 -4.40 21.72
CA LEU A 46 17.30 -3.68 22.24
C LEU A 46 17.43 -3.99 23.73
N VAL A 47 18.51 -4.68 24.09
CA VAL A 47 18.81 -5.08 25.47
C VAL A 47 20.02 -4.32 25.98
N GLY A 48 19.87 -3.66 27.13
CA GLY A 48 20.98 -3.06 27.86
C GLY A 48 21.14 -3.77 29.21
N THR A 49 22.35 -4.25 29.48
CA THR A 49 22.70 -4.87 30.76
C THR A 49 23.78 -4.04 31.43
N ASP A 50 23.57 -3.70 32.70
CA ASP A 50 24.60 -3.14 33.55
C ASP A 50 25.39 -4.27 34.22
N GLU A 51 26.70 -4.34 33.98
CA GLU A 51 27.55 -5.45 34.44
C GLU A 51 27.77 -5.44 35.96
N GLU A 52 27.72 -4.26 36.60
CA GLU A 52 27.94 -4.11 38.04
C GLU A 52 26.70 -4.48 38.87
N SER A 53 25.53 -3.97 38.49
CA SER A 53 24.27 -4.23 39.22
C SER A 53 23.49 -5.45 38.72
N GLY A 54 23.81 -5.96 37.52
CA GLY A 54 23.04 -7.01 36.84
C GLY A 54 21.69 -6.52 36.29
N LEU A 55 21.38 -5.21 36.39
CA LEU A 55 20.13 -4.64 35.88
C LEU A 55 20.05 -4.82 34.36
N THR A 56 18.93 -5.37 33.88
CA THR A 56 18.63 -5.51 32.45
C THR A 56 17.42 -4.66 32.07
N ILE A 57 17.59 -3.79 31.08
CA ILE A 57 16.49 -3.04 30.44
C ILE A 57 16.27 -3.55 29.02
N ARG A 58 15.00 -3.58 28.60
CA ARG A 58 14.58 -4.08 27.28
C ARG A 58 13.68 -3.07 26.59
N LYS A 59 13.90 -2.87 25.29
CA LYS A 59 13.03 -2.07 24.43
C LYS A 59 12.81 -2.80 23.11
N THR A 60 11.57 -3.16 22.84
CA THR A 60 11.18 -3.68 21.52
C THR A 60 11.20 -2.55 20.49
N LEU A 61 11.92 -2.77 19.40
CA LEU A 61 11.98 -1.94 18.21
C LEU A 61 11.23 -2.65 17.09
N VAL A 62 10.27 -1.97 16.47
CA VAL A 62 9.50 -2.52 15.34
C VAL A 62 10.10 -2.00 14.05
N PHE A 63 10.73 -2.88 13.27
CA PHE A 63 11.39 -2.50 12.03
C PHE A 63 10.42 -2.72 10.85
N ARG A 64 10.16 -1.66 10.10
CA ARG A 64 9.39 -1.68 8.85
C ARG A 64 10.13 -0.85 7.78
N PRO A 65 9.99 -1.17 6.49
CA PRO A 65 10.62 -0.40 5.41
C PRO A 65 10.10 1.04 5.32
N TYR A 66 8.81 1.23 5.61
CA TYR A 66 8.12 2.51 5.70
C TYR A 66 6.86 2.33 6.55
N GLU A 67 6.26 3.45 6.98
CA GLU A 67 5.14 3.47 7.93
C GLU A 67 3.93 2.66 7.45
N ASN A 68 3.52 2.84 6.20
CA ASN A 68 2.34 2.20 5.61
C ASN A 68 2.59 0.78 5.05
N PHE A 69 3.68 0.14 5.43
CA PHE A 69 3.96 -1.24 4.99
C PHE A 69 3.00 -2.23 5.64
N HIS A 70 2.41 -3.10 4.83
CA HIS A 70 1.63 -4.26 5.27
C HIS A 70 2.28 -5.58 4.86
N THR A 71 2.32 -6.52 5.80
CA THR A 71 2.39 -7.95 5.46
C THR A 71 1.12 -8.39 4.72
N HIS A 72 1.13 -9.59 4.14
CA HIS A 72 -0.06 -10.11 3.45
C HIS A 72 -1.30 -10.16 4.36
N GLU A 73 -1.16 -10.65 5.58
CA GLU A 73 -2.28 -10.75 6.54
C GLU A 73 -2.75 -9.36 7.01
N GLU A 74 -1.83 -8.43 7.27
CA GLU A 74 -2.19 -7.05 7.60
C GLU A 74 -2.92 -6.37 6.44
N MET A 75 -2.52 -6.63 5.19
CA MET A 75 -3.20 -6.13 4.01
C MET A 75 -4.62 -6.70 3.89
N LEU A 76 -4.79 -8.01 4.10
CA LEU A 76 -6.12 -8.64 4.10
C LEU A 76 -7.03 -8.07 5.19
N ALA A 77 -6.50 -7.83 6.39
CA ALA A 77 -7.23 -7.18 7.46
C ALA A 77 -7.58 -5.72 7.11
N ALA A 78 -6.66 -4.98 6.48
CA ALA A 78 -6.87 -3.59 6.10
C ALA A 78 -7.96 -3.42 5.03
N ILE A 79 -8.01 -4.26 4.00
CA ILE A 79 -9.07 -4.20 2.98
C ILE A 79 -10.43 -4.54 3.58
N GLU A 80 -10.49 -5.52 4.49
CA GLU A 80 -11.75 -5.92 5.13
C GLU A 80 -12.24 -4.84 6.09
N LYS A 81 -11.34 -4.22 6.84
CA LYS A 81 -11.66 -3.03 7.66
C LYS A 81 -12.20 -1.89 6.78
N SER A 82 -11.55 -1.61 5.65
CA SER A 82 -12.00 -0.57 4.70
C SER A 82 -13.41 -0.84 4.19
N ARG A 83 -13.75 -2.11 3.93
CA ARG A 83 -15.10 -2.54 3.53
C ARG A 83 -16.13 -2.32 4.63
N GLN A 84 -15.76 -2.59 5.89
CA GLN A 84 -16.64 -2.42 7.05
C GLN A 84 -16.87 -0.95 7.41
N GLU A 85 -15.86 -0.11 7.24
CA GLU A 85 -15.90 1.34 7.50
C GLU A 85 -16.37 2.17 6.29
N ALA A 86 -16.73 1.49 5.19
CA ALA A 86 -17.16 2.13 3.96
C ALA A 86 -18.38 3.03 4.17
N LYS A 87 -18.45 4.11 3.40
CA LYS A 87 -19.62 4.98 3.38
C LYS A 87 -20.83 4.28 2.77
N ASN A 88 -22.02 4.63 3.27
CA ASN A 88 -23.28 4.02 2.84
C ASN A 88 -23.74 4.46 1.43
N ASP A 89 -23.11 5.48 0.86
CA ASP A 89 -23.43 6.04 -0.47
C ASP A 89 -22.72 5.30 -1.63
N ARG A 90 -21.92 4.28 -1.32
CA ARG A 90 -21.19 3.48 -2.28
C ARG A 90 -21.21 2.01 -1.90
N LEU A 91 -21.25 1.17 -2.92
CA LEU A 91 -21.08 -0.27 -2.80
C LEU A 91 -19.59 -0.61 -2.72
N VAL A 92 -19.19 -1.31 -1.66
CA VAL A 92 -17.82 -1.82 -1.48
C VAL A 92 -17.86 -3.34 -1.31
N GLN A 93 -17.24 -4.06 -2.24
CA GLN A 93 -17.19 -5.52 -2.28
C GLN A 93 -15.75 -6.01 -2.33
N ILE A 94 -15.53 -7.22 -1.80
CA ILE A 94 -14.26 -7.93 -1.90
C ILE A 94 -14.59 -9.35 -2.37
N GLU A 95 -14.02 -9.73 -3.50
CA GLU A 95 -14.24 -11.03 -4.13
C GLU A 95 -12.97 -11.88 -4.18
N ASP A 96 -13.15 -13.19 -4.20
CA ASP A 96 -12.09 -14.16 -4.50
C ASP A 96 -12.12 -14.51 -5.99
N ILE A 97 -11.17 -13.96 -6.75
CA ILE A 97 -11.11 -14.17 -8.22
C ILE A 97 -10.23 -15.34 -8.64
N GLY A 98 -9.61 -16.02 -7.68
CA GLY A 98 -8.73 -17.13 -7.96
C GLY A 98 -7.95 -17.59 -6.74
N THR A 99 -7.07 -18.56 -6.96
CA THR A 99 -6.17 -19.10 -5.94
C THR A 99 -4.78 -19.22 -6.56
N SER A 100 -3.76 -18.72 -5.87
CA SER A 100 -2.37 -18.83 -6.30
C SER A 100 -1.85 -20.27 -6.22
N ALA A 101 -0.71 -20.54 -6.85
CA ALA A 101 -0.05 -21.85 -6.80
C ALA A 101 0.26 -22.34 -5.36
N GLN A 102 0.36 -21.42 -4.40
CA GLN A 102 0.59 -21.73 -2.97
C GLN A 102 -0.72 -21.75 -2.15
N GLY A 103 -1.89 -21.77 -2.78
CA GLY A 103 -3.18 -21.89 -2.11
C GLY A 103 -3.76 -20.60 -1.55
N ARG A 104 -3.11 -19.44 -1.76
CA ARG A 104 -3.64 -18.15 -1.28
C ARG A 104 -4.72 -17.59 -2.20
N LYS A 105 -5.82 -17.11 -1.63
CA LYS A 105 -6.90 -16.44 -2.37
C LYS A 105 -6.41 -15.14 -2.98
N ILE A 106 -6.77 -14.91 -4.25
CA ILE A 106 -6.50 -13.67 -4.96
C ILE A 106 -7.72 -12.78 -4.78
N LYS A 107 -7.54 -11.64 -4.11
CA LYS A 107 -8.62 -10.70 -3.78
C LYS A 107 -8.81 -9.66 -4.88
N LEU A 108 -10.06 -9.33 -5.19
CA LEU A 108 -10.45 -8.18 -5.99
C LEU A 108 -11.32 -7.27 -5.11
N GLY A 109 -10.88 -6.03 -4.89
CA GLY A 109 -11.71 -5.00 -4.25
C GLY A 109 -12.48 -4.22 -5.31
N ILE A 110 -13.78 -4.05 -5.12
CA ILE A 110 -14.68 -3.33 -6.03
C ILE A 110 -15.33 -2.18 -5.26
N ILE A 111 -15.28 -0.98 -5.85
CA ILE A 111 -15.99 0.21 -5.35
C ILE A 111 -16.83 0.77 -6.49
N SER A 112 -18.12 0.93 -6.24
CA SER A 112 -19.10 1.43 -7.21
C SER A 112 -20.15 2.29 -6.50
N SER A 113 -20.92 3.12 -7.21
CA SER A 113 -22.07 3.79 -6.59
C SER A 113 -23.14 2.79 -6.15
N ASP A 114 -23.35 1.75 -6.95
CA ASP A 114 -24.42 0.76 -6.78
C ASP A 114 -24.14 -0.50 -7.64
N GLN A 115 -24.94 -1.55 -7.42
CA GLN A 115 -24.86 -2.80 -8.16
C GLN A 115 -25.24 -2.63 -9.64
N LYS A 116 -26.22 -1.76 -9.94
CA LYS A 116 -26.65 -1.50 -11.32
C LYS A 116 -25.49 -1.01 -12.18
N SER A 117 -24.63 -0.16 -11.63
CA SER A 117 -23.45 0.37 -12.32
C SER A 117 -22.43 -0.72 -12.66
N ILE A 118 -22.29 -1.73 -11.79
CA ILE A 118 -21.46 -2.92 -12.06
C ILE A 118 -22.11 -3.75 -13.18
N ASP A 119 -23.40 -4.01 -13.08
CA ASP A 119 -24.15 -4.82 -14.04
C ASP A 119 -24.17 -4.18 -15.43
N ASP A 120 -24.38 -2.87 -15.52
CA ASP A 120 -24.34 -2.10 -16.76
C ASP A 120 -22.96 -2.21 -17.42
N TYR A 121 -21.88 -2.07 -16.64
CA TYR A 121 -20.52 -2.26 -17.16
C TYR A 121 -20.32 -3.67 -17.70
N LEU A 122 -20.60 -4.71 -16.91
CA LEU A 122 -20.34 -6.10 -17.28
C LEU A 122 -21.18 -6.55 -18.48
N ASN A 123 -22.47 -6.19 -18.50
CA ASN A 123 -23.43 -6.72 -19.47
C ASN A 123 -23.60 -5.84 -20.72
N SER A 124 -23.28 -4.54 -20.63
CA SER A 124 -23.42 -3.59 -21.73
C SER A 124 -22.06 -3.06 -22.19
N THR A 125 -21.40 -2.20 -21.41
CA THR A 125 -20.22 -1.47 -21.86
C THR A 125 -19.05 -2.40 -22.23
N ASN A 126 -18.70 -3.34 -21.35
CA ASN A 126 -17.63 -4.31 -21.59
C ASN A 126 -17.95 -5.23 -22.77
N LYS A 127 -19.19 -5.72 -22.85
CA LYS A 127 -19.65 -6.56 -23.96
C LYS A 127 -19.54 -5.84 -25.30
N MET A 128 -19.98 -4.58 -25.37
CA MET A 128 -19.86 -3.76 -26.58
C MET A 128 -18.40 -3.48 -26.93
N ALA A 129 -17.55 -3.18 -25.95
CA ALA A 129 -16.12 -2.97 -26.16
C ALA A 129 -15.45 -4.21 -26.79
N LEU A 130 -15.80 -5.41 -26.32
CA LEU A 130 -15.22 -6.68 -26.79
C LEU A 130 -15.77 -7.15 -28.14
N THR A 131 -17.06 -6.92 -28.41
CA THR A 131 -17.74 -7.50 -29.59
C THR A 131 -17.96 -6.50 -30.73
N LYS A 132 -18.03 -5.20 -30.43
CA LYS A 132 -18.38 -4.12 -31.38
C LYS A 132 -17.57 -2.84 -31.12
N PRO A 133 -16.22 -2.89 -31.13
CA PRO A 133 -15.38 -1.75 -30.76
C PRO A 133 -15.54 -0.53 -31.67
N ALA A 134 -15.82 -0.71 -32.96
CA ALA A 134 -16.02 0.39 -33.91
C ALA A 134 -17.32 1.17 -33.63
N GLU A 135 -18.41 0.45 -33.32
CA GLU A 135 -19.68 1.08 -32.94
C GLU A 135 -19.54 1.85 -31.62
N MET A 136 -18.84 1.26 -30.64
CA MET A 136 -18.57 1.93 -29.37
C MET A 136 -17.74 3.22 -29.56
N LEU A 137 -16.70 3.16 -30.39
CA LEU A 137 -15.86 4.33 -30.66
C LEU A 137 -16.65 5.47 -31.34
N ALA A 138 -17.56 5.13 -32.26
CA ALA A 138 -18.44 6.12 -32.88
C ALA A 138 -19.41 6.74 -31.85
N ALA A 139 -20.04 5.92 -31.02
CA ALA A 139 -20.95 6.38 -29.96
C ALA A 139 -20.26 7.29 -28.93
N LEU A 140 -19.00 6.99 -28.58
CA LEU A 140 -18.16 7.82 -27.72
C LEU A 140 -17.88 9.19 -28.35
N LYS A 141 -17.49 9.23 -29.63
CA LYS A 141 -17.23 10.48 -30.35
C LYS A 141 -18.47 11.36 -30.49
N ASP A 142 -19.62 10.72 -30.68
CA ASP A 142 -20.91 11.40 -30.80
C ASP A 142 -21.48 11.89 -29.46
N GLY A 143 -20.87 11.53 -28.32
CA GLY A 143 -21.36 11.88 -26.98
C GLY A 143 -22.68 11.22 -26.59
N LYS A 144 -23.08 10.15 -27.29
CA LYS A 144 -24.37 9.46 -27.09
C LYS A 144 -24.31 8.35 -26.05
N LEU A 145 -23.12 7.98 -25.61
CA LEU A 145 -22.91 6.88 -24.68
C LEU A 145 -23.01 7.38 -23.23
N ASP A 146 -24.03 6.94 -22.51
CA ASP A 146 -24.07 7.03 -21.04
C ASP A 146 -23.32 5.82 -20.47
N TYR A 147 -22.11 6.04 -19.96
CA TYR A 147 -21.27 4.99 -19.40
C TYR A 147 -20.42 5.49 -18.23
N LYS A 148 -20.07 4.57 -17.34
CA LYS A 148 -19.06 4.79 -16.30
C LYS A 148 -17.75 4.15 -16.74
N LEU A 149 -16.64 4.87 -16.57
CA LEU A 149 -15.30 4.36 -16.90
C LEU A 149 -14.80 3.46 -15.77
N PRO A 150 -14.57 2.15 -16.01
CA PRO A 150 -13.87 1.31 -15.04
C PRO A 150 -12.39 1.71 -14.97
N ILE A 151 -11.83 1.71 -13.76
CA ILE A 151 -10.39 1.85 -13.54
C ILE A 151 -9.91 0.61 -12.81
N LEU A 152 -9.01 -0.15 -13.43
CA LEU A 152 -8.37 -1.31 -12.81
C LEU A 152 -6.95 -0.92 -12.38
N ILE A 153 -6.68 -1.09 -11.08
CA ILE A 153 -5.36 -0.86 -10.51
C ILE A 153 -4.89 -2.19 -9.92
N ASN A 154 -3.78 -2.73 -10.42
CA ASN A 154 -3.21 -3.98 -9.97
C ASN A 154 -1.69 -3.90 -9.84
N ASN A 155 -1.12 -4.85 -9.09
CA ASN A 155 0.31 -5.07 -9.05
C ASN A 155 0.60 -6.53 -9.47
N THR A 156 1.36 -6.73 -10.54
CA THR A 156 1.71 -8.07 -11.06
C THR A 156 3.04 -8.59 -10.48
N HIS A 157 3.90 -7.69 -10.01
CA HIS A 157 5.24 -8.04 -9.51
C HIS A 157 5.25 -8.15 -7.99
N ALA A 158 5.43 -9.37 -7.47
CA ALA A 158 5.43 -9.65 -6.04
C ALA A 158 6.60 -9.02 -5.26
N ASP A 159 7.65 -8.56 -5.94
CA ASP A 159 8.78 -7.83 -5.34
C ASP A 159 8.62 -6.29 -5.38
N GLU A 160 7.51 -5.79 -5.93
CA GLU A 160 7.13 -4.36 -5.95
C GLU A 160 6.17 -4.04 -4.80
N GLN A 161 6.61 -4.35 -3.59
CA GLN A 161 5.80 -4.20 -2.38
C GLN A 161 5.13 -2.82 -2.21
N PRO A 162 5.81 -1.68 -2.48
CA PRO A 162 5.15 -0.37 -2.38
C PRO A 162 3.88 -0.24 -3.21
N ALA A 163 3.78 -0.93 -4.36
CA ALA A 163 2.60 -0.84 -5.21
C ALA A 163 1.36 -1.48 -4.55
N ILE A 164 1.50 -2.61 -3.85
CA ILE A 164 0.34 -3.22 -3.19
C ILE A 164 -0.14 -2.36 -2.02
N ASP A 165 0.78 -1.77 -1.26
CA ASP A 165 0.43 -0.89 -0.14
C ASP A 165 -0.27 0.39 -0.65
N ILE A 166 0.13 0.94 -1.81
CA ILE A 166 -0.58 2.03 -2.48
C ILE A 166 -2.00 1.61 -2.89
N ILE A 167 -2.17 0.44 -3.51
CA ILE A 167 -3.48 -0.06 -3.94
C ILE A 167 -4.41 -0.24 -2.73
N THR A 168 -3.89 -0.80 -1.63
CA THR A 168 -4.64 -0.94 -0.37
C THR A 168 -5.05 0.43 0.19
N GLY A 169 -4.14 1.41 0.18
CA GLY A 169 -4.44 2.78 0.61
C GLY A 169 -5.47 3.49 -0.27
N LEU A 170 -5.42 3.29 -1.58
CA LEU A 170 -6.41 3.81 -2.53
C LEU A 170 -7.78 3.18 -2.31
N PHE A 171 -7.85 1.87 -2.10
CA PHE A 171 -9.10 1.18 -1.78
C PHE A 171 -9.74 1.76 -0.52
N ASN A 172 -8.96 1.93 0.55
CA ASN A 172 -9.45 2.58 1.78
C ASN A 172 -9.95 4.01 1.50
N SER A 173 -9.16 4.82 0.78
CA SER A 173 -9.51 6.21 0.52
C SER A 173 -10.80 6.33 -0.30
N PHE A 174 -10.94 5.52 -1.34
CA PHE A 174 -12.17 5.47 -2.14
C PHE A 174 -13.36 4.88 -1.39
N ALA A 175 -13.16 4.00 -0.42
CA ALA A 175 -14.24 3.44 0.39
C ALA A 175 -14.76 4.44 1.45
N THR A 176 -13.87 5.27 2.01
CA THR A 176 -14.15 6.01 3.26
C THR A 176 -14.17 7.53 3.10
N GLN A 177 -13.57 8.11 2.06
CA GLN A 177 -13.43 9.56 1.91
C GLN A 177 -14.35 10.15 0.83
N ASP A 178 -14.80 11.39 1.01
CA ASP A 178 -15.55 12.12 -0.05
C ASP A 178 -14.60 12.78 -1.04
N GLN A 179 -13.48 13.27 -0.54
CA GLN A 179 -12.48 13.99 -1.30
C GLN A 179 -11.11 13.46 -0.92
N ILE A 180 -10.33 13.13 -1.95
CA ILE A 180 -8.94 12.71 -1.79
C ILE A 180 -8.06 13.81 -2.35
N SER A 181 -7.16 14.32 -1.52
CA SER A 181 -6.20 15.36 -1.91
C SER A 181 -4.81 14.75 -2.01
N PHE A 182 -4.12 15.06 -3.10
CA PHE A 182 -2.74 14.63 -3.30
C PHE A 182 -1.86 15.88 -3.43
N LYS A 183 -0.72 15.87 -2.73
CA LYS A 183 0.31 16.90 -2.94
C LYS A 183 1.05 16.55 -4.23
N THR A 184 0.91 17.39 -5.24
CA THR A 184 1.75 17.32 -6.43
C THR A 184 3.05 18.06 -6.15
N THR A 185 4.16 17.60 -6.73
CA THR A 185 5.45 18.30 -6.67
C THR A 185 5.52 19.43 -7.70
N GLN A 186 4.40 20.08 -8.04
CA GLN A 186 4.55 21.39 -8.66
C GLN A 186 5.19 22.26 -7.58
N ALA A 187 6.41 22.70 -7.87
CA ALA A 187 7.09 23.62 -7.01
C ALA A 187 6.17 24.82 -6.80
N GLU A 188 6.32 25.48 -5.66
CA GLU A 188 5.98 26.89 -5.57
C GLU A 188 7.01 27.66 -6.41
N ASP A 189 7.03 27.48 -7.74
CA ASP A 189 7.68 28.37 -8.66
C ASP A 189 6.70 29.51 -8.99
N GLY A 190 6.74 30.49 -8.10
CA GLY A 190 6.09 31.77 -8.31
C GLY A 190 6.44 32.35 -9.67
N THR A 191 5.42 32.58 -10.48
CA THR A 191 5.17 33.78 -11.28
C THR A 191 3.95 33.50 -12.12
N HIS A 192 2.87 34.27 -11.95
CA HIS A 192 2.14 34.89 -13.06
C HIS A 192 1.37 36.07 -12.47
N GLY A 193 1.73 37.27 -12.91
CA GLY A 193 0.98 38.50 -12.68
C GLY A 193 -0.19 38.65 -13.65
#